data_AF-I0CEM0-F1
#
_entry.id   AF-I0CEM0-F1
#
_cell.length_a   1.000
_cell.length_b   1.000
_cell.length_c   1.000
_cell.angle_alpha   90.00
_cell.angle_beta   90.00
_cell.angle_gamma   90.00
#
_symmetry.space_group_name_H-M   'P 1'
#
loop_
_entity.id
_entity.type
_entity.pdbx_description
1 polymer ?
#
loop_
_entity_poly.entity_id
_entity_poly.type
_entity_poly.pdbx_seq_one_letter_code
_entity_poly.pdbx_strand_id
1 'polypeptide(L)'
;MSILPEQAGDNVTIGDLRGHLVELLALAETSEKPRPTRVHPAEHAMPGQEWAVEAHMPKVVYDHFYRRERDGWLIRATDAVDDADCIFISTPDAGDAEDFMAVPTTSARQLAMAILAACDRADAVRTGTTSLDSWRAKKARSAQTEAQR
;
A
#
# COMPACT_ATOMS: atom_id res chain seq x y z
N MET A 1 36.25 36.44 -17.74
CA MET A 1 34.91 36.51 -17.13
C MET A 1 34.27 35.15 -17.32
N SER A 2 34.13 34.38 -16.23
CA SER A 2 33.53 33.04 -16.26
C SER A 2 32.08 33.17 -15.80
N ILE A 3 31.13 32.86 -16.68
CA ILE A 3 29.71 32.81 -16.36
C ILE A 3 29.48 31.41 -15.82
N LEU A 4 29.36 31.28 -14.49
CA LEU A 4 28.97 30.01 -13.89
C LEU A 4 27.54 29.69 -14.35
N PRO A 5 27.24 28.45 -14.77
CA PRO A 5 25.88 28.06 -15.10
C PRO A 5 25.03 28.14 -13.82
N GLU A 6 23.97 28.93 -13.90
CA GLU A 6 22.90 29.05 -12.91
C GLU A 6 22.46 27.64 -12.50
N GLN A 7 22.58 27.31 -11.22
CA GLN A 7 22.19 25.99 -10.72
C GLN A 7 20.68 25.85 -10.95
N ALA A 8 20.25 24.79 -11.63
CA ALA A 8 18.86 24.54 -12.03
C ALA A 8 17.84 24.41 -10.86
N GLY A 9 18.24 24.74 -9.62
CA GLY A 9 17.40 24.81 -8.44
C GLY A 9 17.06 26.23 -7.95
N ASP A 10 17.68 27.29 -8.50
CA ASP A 10 17.56 28.65 -7.95
C ASP A 10 16.20 29.34 -8.25
N ASN A 11 15.38 28.78 -9.15
CA ASN A 11 14.06 29.34 -9.51
C ASN A 11 12.87 28.54 -8.97
N VAL A 12 13.08 27.54 -8.11
CA VAL A 12 11.97 26.81 -7.49
C VAL A 12 11.52 27.57 -6.25
N THR A 13 10.34 28.19 -6.31
CA THR A 13 9.82 28.92 -5.16
C THR A 13 9.29 27.95 -4.10
N ILE A 14 9.20 28.41 -2.85
CA ILE A 14 8.49 27.68 -1.79
C ILE A 14 7.03 27.41 -2.18
N GLY A 15 6.43 28.29 -2.99
CA GLY A 15 5.11 28.08 -3.57
C GLY A 15 5.07 26.87 -4.49
N ASP A 16 6.05 26.73 -5.38
CA ASP A 16 6.16 25.61 -6.33
C ASP A 16 6.46 24.29 -5.63
N LEU A 17 7.27 24.32 -4.57
CA LEU A 17 7.50 23.14 -3.72
C LEU A 17 6.24 22.72 -2.98
N ARG A 18 5.45 23.67 -2.47
CA ARG A 18 4.18 23.37 -1.81
C ARG A 18 3.14 22.87 -2.81
N GLY A 19 3.09 23.42 -4.01
CA GLY A 19 2.23 22.96 -5.10
C GLY A 19 2.56 21.53 -5.51
N HIS A 20 3.83 21.25 -5.82
CA HIS A 20 4.27 19.89 -6.12
C HIS A 20 4.09 18.94 -4.94
N LEU A 21 4.25 19.38 -3.69
CA LEU A 21 3.99 18.54 -2.53
C LEU A 21 2.49 18.22 -2.40
N VAL A 22 1.60 19.17 -2.68
CA VAL A 22 0.14 18.93 -2.72
C VAL A 22 -0.23 17.98 -3.86
N GLU A 23 0.37 18.15 -5.04
CA GLU A 23 0.16 17.23 -6.18
C GLU A 23 0.71 15.84 -5.90
N LEU A 24 1.90 15.73 -5.32
CA LEU A 24 2.51 14.46 -4.93
C LEU A 24 1.75 13.81 -3.77
N LEU A 25 1.21 14.58 -2.83
CA LEU A 25 0.31 14.08 -1.80
C LEU A 25 -1.02 13.64 -2.40
N ALA A 26 -1.60 14.36 -3.37
CA ALA A 26 -2.81 13.93 -4.07
C ALA A 26 -2.57 12.71 -5.00
N LEU A 27 -1.33 12.50 -5.43
CA LEU A 27 -0.91 11.31 -6.18
C LEU A 27 -0.57 10.13 -5.26
N ALA A 28 -0.04 10.40 -4.06
CA ALA A 28 0.31 9.39 -3.05
C ALA A 28 -0.88 9.01 -2.14
N GLU A 29 -1.82 9.92 -1.92
CA GLU A 29 -3.17 9.67 -1.44
C GLU A 29 -3.95 9.11 -2.64
N THR A 30 -4.20 7.81 -2.83
CA THR A 30 -5.11 6.98 -2.03
C THR A 30 -6.28 7.71 -1.34
N SER A 31 -6.62 8.94 -1.75
CA SER A 31 -7.54 9.84 -1.03
C SER A 31 -8.97 9.30 -0.97
N GLU A 32 -9.33 8.36 -1.83
CA GLU A 32 -10.53 7.56 -1.70
C GLU A 32 -10.17 6.14 -1.28
N LYS A 33 -10.70 5.70 -0.13
CA LYS A 33 -10.72 4.28 0.22
C LYS A 33 -11.27 3.51 -0.99
N PRO A 34 -10.68 2.36 -1.35
CA PRO A 34 -11.20 1.56 -2.46
C PRO A 34 -12.67 1.27 -2.20
N ARG A 35 -13.52 1.47 -3.20
CA ARG A 35 -14.93 1.11 -3.10
C ARG A 35 -15.05 -0.41 -3.08
N PRO A 36 -16.03 -0.98 -2.34
CA PRO A 36 -16.31 -2.40 -2.44
C PRO A 36 -16.58 -2.78 -3.89
N THR A 37 -15.99 -3.88 -4.33
CA THR A 37 -16.27 -4.47 -5.65
C THR A 37 -17.67 -5.09 -5.66
N ARG A 38 -18.13 -5.57 -4.51
CA ARG A 38 -19.47 -6.16 -4.33
C ARG A 38 -20.01 -5.87 -2.92
N VAL A 39 -21.33 -5.79 -2.81
CA VAL A 39 -22.05 -5.78 -1.53
C VAL A 39 -23.02 -6.95 -1.53
N HIS A 40 -22.88 -7.84 -0.55
CA HIS A 40 -23.71 -9.03 -0.37
C HIS A 40 -24.94 -8.69 0.47
N PRO A 41 -26.14 -9.18 0.09
CA PRO A 41 -27.38 -8.92 0.82
C PRO A 41 -27.43 -9.66 2.17
N ALA A 42 -28.40 -9.31 3.01
CA ALA A 42 -28.53 -9.85 4.37
C ALA A 42 -28.72 -11.38 4.43
N GLU A 43 -29.30 -11.98 3.38
CA GLU A 43 -29.55 -13.42 3.28
C GLU A 43 -28.30 -14.22 2.84
N HIS A 44 -27.21 -13.53 2.49
CA HIS A 44 -25.96 -14.18 2.11
C HIS A 44 -25.28 -14.80 3.34
N ALA A 45 -24.52 -15.90 3.15
CA ALA A 45 -23.81 -16.58 4.25
C ALA A 45 -22.80 -15.66 4.96
N MET A 46 -22.25 -14.69 4.24
CA MET A 46 -21.43 -13.60 4.77
C MET A 46 -21.97 -12.27 4.22
N PRO A 47 -23.00 -11.66 4.83
CA PRO A 47 -23.58 -10.41 4.36
C PRO A 47 -22.58 -9.25 4.57
N GLY A 48 -22.61 -8.22 3.72
CA GLY A 48 -21.75 -7.05 3.86
C GLY A 48 -20.85 -6.77 2.66
N GLN A 49 -19.72 -6.10 2.88
CA GLN A 49 -18.90 -5.53 1.81
C GLN A 49 -17.74 -6.46 1.41
N GLU A 50 -17.45 -6.53 0.10
CA GLU A 50 -16.37 -7.32 -0.48
C GLU A 50 -15.49 -6.45 -1.40
N TRP A 51 -14.18 -6.60 -1.27
CA TRP A 51 -13.17 -6.03 -2.16
C TRP A 51 -12.38 -7.16 -2.81
N ALA A 52 -12.37 -7.18 -4.14
CA ALA A 52 -11.52 -8.06 -4.92
C ALA A 52 -10.26 -7.32 -5.37
N VAL A 53 -9.10 -7.89 -5.09
CA VAL A 53 -7.79 -7.37 -5.51
C VAL A 53 -7.18 -8.36 -6.48
N GLU A 54 -7.14 -7.99 -7.76
CA GLU A 54 -6.49 -8.80 -8.79
C GLU A 54 -5.00 -8.94 -8.48
N ALA A 55 -4.50 -10.17 -8.47
CA ALA A 55 -3.07 -10.43 -8.39
C ALA A 55 -2.50 -10.34 -9.81
N HIS A 56 -1.80 -9.26 -10.13
CA HIS A 56 -0.99 -9.16 -11.35
C HIS A 56 0.31 -9.97 -11.21
N MET A 57 0.18 -11.26 -10.86
CA MET A 57 1.32 -12.18 -10.83
C MET A 57 1.67 -12.56 -12.27
N PRO A 58 2.96 -12.59 -12.66
CA PRO A 58 3.36 -13.24 -13.89
C PRO A 58 2.77 -14.66 -13.87
N LYS A 59 2.04 -15.05 -14.93
CA LYS A 59 1.53 -16.41 -15.07
C LYS A 59 2.71 -17.37 -15.15
N VAL A 60 3.22 -17.80 -13.99
CA VAL A 60 4.12 -18.94 -13.92
C VAL A 60 3.22 -20.14 -14.21
N VAL A 61 3.26 -20.59 -15.46
CA VAL A 61 2.59 -21.80 -15.93
C VAL A 61 3.27 -22.97 -15.20
N TYR A 62 2.82 -23.27 -13.99
CA TYR A 62 3.05 -24.60 -13.44
C TYR A 62 2.10 -25.54 -14.16
N ASP A 63 2.75 -26.51 -14.78
CA ASP A 63 2.23 -27.57 -15.62
C ASP A 63 0.93 -28.16 -15.04
N HIS A 64 -0.07 -28.27 -15.92
CA HIS A 64 -1.24 -29.15 -15.87
C HIS A 64 -1.76 -29.56 -14.47
N PHE A 65 -2.85 -28.94 -13.97
CA PHE A 65 -3.97 -29.55 -13.20
C PHE A 65 -4.70 -28.61 -12.22
N TYR A 66 -4.20 -27.39 -11.95
CA TYR A 66 -4.92 -26.48 -11.05
C TYR A 66 -5.74 -25.44 -11.82
N ARG A 67 -7.05 -25.62 -11.78
CA ARG A 67 -8.03 -24.60 -12.14
C ARG A 67 -7.96 -23.50 -11.08
N ARG A 68 -7.07 -22.50 -11.22
CA ARG A 68 -7.16 -21.28 -10.40
C ARG A 68 -8.37 -20.50 -10.90
N GLU A 69 -9.52 -20.73 -10.28
CA GLU A 69 -10.73 -19.94 -10.56
C GLU A 69 -10.63 -18.52 -10.02
N ARG A 70 -9.60 -18.21 -9.20
CA ARG A 70 -9.35 -16.87 -8.68
C ARG A 70 -7.87 -16.51 -8.76
N ASP A 71 -7.57 -15.49 -9.57
CA ASP A 71 -6.23 -14.90 -9.71
C ASP A 71 -6.03 -13.72 -8.75
N GLY A 72 -6.59 -13.74 -7.53
CA GLY A 72 -6.63 -12.54 -6.69
C GLY A 72 -6.99 -12.77 -5.23
N TRP A 73 -6.80 -11.73 -4.42
CA TRP A 73 -7.18 -11.69 -3.01
C TRP A 73 -8.63 -11.24 -2.87
N LEU A 74 -9.33 -11.76 -1.87
CA LEU A 74 -10.59 -11.17 -1.42
C LEU A 74 -10.50 -10.68 0.01
N ILE A 75 -11.14 -9.55 0.27
CA ILE A 75 -11.30 -8.97 1.60
C ILE A 75 -12.80 -8.76 1.83
N ARG A 76 -13.33 -9.23 2.96
CA ARG A 76 -14.73 -9.04 3.36
C ARG A 76 -14.85 -8.41 4.74
N ALA A 77 -15.81 -7.51 4.87
CA ALA A 77 -16.31 -7.01 6.16
C ALA A 77 -17.76 -7.47 6.30
N THR A 78 -18.05 -8.25 7.34
CA THR A 78 -19.37 -8.83 7.55
C THR A 78 -20.26 -7.93 8.40
N ASP A 79 -21.54 -7.86 8.06
CA ASP A 79 -22.57 -7.22 8.89
C ASP A 79 -23.14 -8.19 9.95
N ALA A 80 -22.70 -9.46 9.94
CA ALA A 80 -23.11 -10.45 10.93
C ALA A 80 -22.54 -10.13 12.32
N VAL A 81 -23.39 -10.19 13.34
CA VAL A 81 -23.10 -9.71 14.70
C VAL A 81 -22.05 -10.57 15.43
N ASP A 82 -21.95 -11.86 15.10
CA ASP A 82 -21.09 -12.80 15.82
C ASP A 82 -19.57 -12.58 15.56
N ASP A 83 -19.20 -11.83 14.51
CA ASP A 83 -17.80 -11.60 14.10
C ASP A 83 -17.45 -10.10 13.99
N ALA A 84 -18.13 -9.24 14.74
CA ALA A 84 -18.13 -7.78 14.58
C ALA A 84 -16.74 -7.09 14.61
N ASP A 85 -15.72 -7.73 15.17
CA ASP A 85 -14.37 -7.17 15.32
C ASP A 85 -13.34 -7.72 14.32
N CYS A 86 -13.78 -8.50 13.33
CA CYS A 86 -12.92 -9.12 12.33
C CYS A 86 -13.23 -8.66 10.91
N ILE A 87 -12.21 -8.69 10.05
CA ILE A 87 -12.38 -8.79 8.60
C ILE A 87 -11.96 -10.19 8.17
N PHE A 88 -12.36 -10.58 6.97
CA PHE A 88 -12.08 -11.89 6.41
C PHE A 88 -11.22 -11.73 5.16
N ILE A 89 -10.08 -12.41 5.12
CA ILE A 89 -9.13 -12.33 3.99
C ILE A 89 -8.95 -13.71 3.38
N SER A 90 -9.09 -13.81 2.06
CA SER A 90 -8.77 -15.00 1.27
C SER A 90 -7.62 -14.67 0.32
N THR A 91 -6.67 -15.60 0.17
CA THR A 91 -5.48 -15.43 -0.66
C THR A 91 -5.66 -16.13 -2.02
N PRO A 92 -4.86 -15.79 -3.04
CA PRO A 92 -4.91 -16.48 -4.34
C PRO A 92 -4.56 -17.99 -4.27
N ASP A 93 -3.92 -18.42 -3.18
CA ASP A 93 -3.54 -19.82 -2.93
C ASP A 93 -4.58 -20.58 -2.11
N ALA A 94 -5.63 -19.90 -1.67
CA ALA A 94 -6.78 -20.54 -1.05
C ALA A 94 -7.41 -21.49 -2.07
N GLY A 95 -7.28 -22.81 -1.84
CA GLY A 95 -7.71 -23.84 -2.78
C GLY A 95 -9.22 -23.86 -3.04
N ASP A 96 -10.00 -23.20 -2.20
CA ASP A 96 -11.43 -22.96 -2.35
C ASP A 96 -11.74 -21.45 -2.23
N ALA A 97 -12.70 -20.97 -3.01
CA ALA A 97 -13.11 -19.56 -3.09
C ALA A 97 -13.74 -19.02 -1.78
N GLU A 98 -14.06 -19.93 -0.85
CA GLU A 98 -14.67 -19.68 0.46
C GLU A 98 -13.70 -19.89 1.64
N ASP A 99 -12.42 -20.19 1.39
CA ASP A 99 -11.43 -20.27 2.47
C ASP A 99 -10.95 -18.87 2.87
N PHE A 100 -11.54 -18.37 3.95
CA PHE A 100 -11.28 -17.07 4.54
C PHE A 100 -10.63 -17.21 5.92
N MET A 101 -9.55 -16.48 6.12
CA MET A 101 -8.98 -16.25 7.44
C MET A 101 -9.70 -15.07 8.10
N ALA A 102 -10.25 -15.28 9.30
CA ALA A 102 -10.71 -14.20 10.17
C ALA A 102 -9.50 -13.46 10.77
N VAL A 103 -9.46 -12.15 10.60
CA VAL A 103 -8.38 -11.27 11.07
C VAL A 103 -8.97 -10.13 11.90
N PRO A 104 -8.61 -10.02 13.19
CA PRO A 104 -9.07 -8.90 14.03
C PRO A 104 -8.70 -7.55 13.39
N THR A 105 -9.59 -6.56 13.47
CA THR A 105 -9.41 -5.27 12.81
C THR A 105 -8.13 -4.55 13.23
N THR A 106 -7.68 -4.72 14.47
CA THR A 106 -6.38 -4.19 14.95
C THR A 106 -5.20 -4.79 14.18
N SER A 107 -5.17 -6.12 14.05
CA SER A 107 -4.13 -6.84 13.29
C SER A 107 -4.22 -6.53 11.80
N ALA A 108 -5.42 -6.41 11.24
CA ALA A 108 -5.63 -6.03 9.86
C ALA A 108 -5.06 -4.63 9.54
N ARG A 109 -5.26 -3.65 10.44
CA ARG A 109 -4.66 -2.31 10.30
C ARG A 109 -3.14 -2.37 10.35
N GLN A 110 -2.57 -3.15 11.26
CA GLN A 110 -1.12 -3.34 11.35
C GLN A 110 -0.55 -3.99 10.09
N LEU A 111 -1.25 -5.00 9.55
CA LEU A 111 -0.90 -5.66 8.31
C LEU A 111 -0.93 -4.67 7.13
N ALA A 112 -1.99 -3.87 7.00
CA ALA A 112 -2.10 -2.85 5.97
C ALA A 112 -0.94 -1.84 6.02
N MET A 113 -0.58 -1.37 7.22
CA MET A 113 0.56 -0.47 7.41
C MET A 113 1.89 -1.13 7.06
N ALA A 114 2.08 -2.41 7.40
CA ALA A 114 3.29 -3.15 7.04
C ALA A 114 3.42 -3.34 5.53
N ILE A 115 2.31 -3.62 4.83
CA ILE A 115 2.26 -3.74 3.36
C ILE A 115 2.63 -2.39 2.73
N LEU A 116 2.03 -1.28 3.18
CA LEU A 116 2.35 0.06 2.68
C LEU A 116 3.84 0.40 2.87
N ALA A 117 4.38 0.17 4.06
CA ALA A 117 5.80 0.40 4.33
C ALA A 117 6.73 -0.46 3.44
N ALA A 118 6.33 -1.70 3.12
CA ALA A 118 7.07 -2.55 2.20
C ALA A 118 7.01 -2.03 0.75
N CYS A 119 5.85 -1.56 0.30
CA CYS A 119 5.68 -0.91 -1.00
C CYS A 119 6.57 0.34 -1.13
N ASP A 120 6.49 1.25 -0.15
CA ASP A 120 7.31 2.46 -0.10
C ASP A 120 8.81 2.15 -0.19
N ARG A 121 9.24 1.09 0.51
CA ARG A 121 10.63 0.64 0.46
C ARG A 121 11.01 0.11 -0.92
N ALA A 122 10.17 -0.72 -1.52
CA ALA A 122 10.42 -1.28 -2.85
C ALA A 122 10.49 -0.17 -3.91
N ASP A 123 9.60 0.82 -3.84
CA ASP A 123 9.60 1.96 -4.75
C ASP A 123 10.83 2.84 -4.57
N ALA A 124 11.20 3.17 -3.33
CA ALA A 124 12.42 3.92 -3.05
C ALA A 124 13.68 3.25 -3.62
N VAL A 125 13.77 1.91 -3.56
CA VAL A 125 14.86 1.15 -4.19
C VAL A 125 14.79 1.25 -5.72
N ARG A 126 13.61 1.06 -6.30
CA ARG A 126 13.39 1.06 -7.75
C ARG A 126 13.67 2.41 -8.40
N THR A 127 13.29 3.51 -7.75
CA THR A 127 13.44 4.88 -8.28
C THR A 127 14.73 5.57 -7.83
N GLY A 128 15.50 4.94 -6.93
CA GLY A 128 16.67 5.57 -6.30
C GLY A 128 16.31 6.75 -5.39
N THR A 129 15.04 6.90 -5.00
CA THR A 129 14.60 7.97 -4.11
C THR A 129 15.03 7.67 -2.68
N THR A 130 15.55 8.69 -1.98
CA THR A 130 15.89 8.54 -0.56
C THR A 130 14.60 8.37 0.26
N SER A 131 14.42 7.22 0.90
CA SER A 131 13.30 7.02 1.82
C SER A 131 13.38 7.98 3.01
N LEU A 132 12.22 8.30 3.62
CA LEU A 132 12.17 9.18 4.79
C LEU A 132 13.06 8.69 5.93
N ASP A 133 13.10 7.38 6.17
CA ASP A 133 13.97 6.78 7.19
C ASP A 133 15.46 6.93 6.85
N SER A 134 15.82 6.76 5.58
CA SER A 134 17.19 6.99 5.11
C SER A 134 17.60 8.46 5.27
N TRP A 135 16.67 9.39 5.01
CA TRP A 135 16.87 10.81 5.23
C TRP A 135 17.02 11.15 6.71
N ARG A 136 16.14 10.63 7.59
CA ARG A 136 16.20 10.81 9.04
C ARG A 136 17.52 10.30 9.61
N ALA A 137 17.95 9.12 9.19
CA ALA A 137 19.24 8.54 9.59
C ALA A 137 20.42 9.38 9.10
N LYS A 138 20.38 9.90 7.88
CA LYS A 138 21.40 10.82 7.35
C LYS A 138 21.46 12.10 8.18
N LYS A 139 20.31 12.72 8.47
CA LYS A 139 20.20 13.95 9.28
C LYS A 139 20.74 13.74 10.69
N ALA A 140 20.41 12.63 11.34
CA ALA A 140 20.90 12.29 12.67
C ALA A 140 22.44 12.17 12.71
N ARG A 141 23.03 11.51 11.72
CA ARG A 141 24.50 11.39 11.59
C ARG A 141 25.18 12.74 11.35
N SER A 142 24.58 13.60 10.51
CA SER A 142 25.11 14.95 10.26
C SER A 142 25.10 15.80 11.53
N ALA A 143 24.02 15.77 12.32
CA ALA A 143 23.92 16.50 13.58
C ALA A 143 24.93 16.01 14.63
N GLN A 144 25.20 14.70 14.70
CA GLN A 144 26.24 14.14 15.59
C GLN A 144 27.66 14.57 15.18
N THR A 145 27.91 14.71 13.88
CA THR A 145 29.23 15.12 13.36
C THR A 145 29.51 16.60 13.62
N GLU A 146 28.47 17.44 13.58
CA GLU A 146 28.57 18.88 13.93
C GLU A 146 28.73 19.11 15.42
N ALA A 147 28.08 18.30 16.27
CA ALA A 147 28.21 18.40 17.74
C ALA A 147 29.57 17.92 18.28
N GLN A 148 30.39 17.27 17.46
CA GLN A 148 31.74 16.79 17.80
C GLN A 148 32.87 17.71 17.30
N ARG A 149 32.53 18.82 16.63
CA ARG A 149 33.47 19.87 16.20
C ARG A 149 33.39 21.07 17.12
#